data_AF-A0A7W1GMU8-F1
#
_entry.id   AF-A0A7W1GMU8-F1
#
_cell.length_a   1.000
_cell.length_b   1.000
_cell.length_c   1.000
_cell.angle_alpha   90.00
_cell.angle_beta   90.00
_cell.angle_gamma   90.00
#
_symmetry.space_group_name_H-M   'P 1'
#
loop_
_entity.id
_entity.type
_entity.pdbx_description
1 polymer ?
#
loop_
_entity_poly.entity_id
_entity_poly.type
_entity_poly.pdbx_seq_one_letter_code
_entity_poly.pdbx_strand_id
1 'polypeptide(L)'
;MTQLTTELETIGRDLCLAYSGRLRRRRRIRAGAAATCSVLIFAGAAYASGIADDLHLDPTKWEILGGGSIDGGKGEFVHAKSLQDGGPSTFMVEHDAGMDRYGAFLLHERLKAAADESSPTPAAPEPGALCTRAELTRIERNALDALRANGSPEAATAAETCRGRAYGIEMAQRVFSGLEPATNLMPGVQ
;
A
#
# COMPACT_ATOMS: atom_id res chain seq x y z
N MET A 1 9.32 40.62 -61.34
CA MET A 1 8.26 39.67 -60.93
C MET A 1 8.84 38.64 -59.95
N THR A 2 9.34 39.08 -58.80
CA THR A 2 10.06 38.23 -57.81
C THR A 2 9.57 38.44 -56.38
N GLN A 3 8.62 39.36 -56.17
CA GLN A 3 8.08 39.71 -54.85
C GLN A 3 6.92 38.80 -54.42
N LEU A 4 6.12 38.30 -55.37
CA LEU A 4 5.01 37.38 -55.10
C LEU A 4 5.48 35.99 -54.62
N THR A 5 6.68 35.54 -55.03
CA THR A 5 7.21 34.24 -54.64
C THR A 5 7.75 34.24 -53.21
N THR A 6 8.31 35.36 -52.75
CA THR A 6 8.88 35.49 -51.40
C THR A 6 7.82 35.57 -50.31
N GLU A 7 6.68 36.20 -50.59
CA GLU A 7 5.52 36.24 -49.68
C GLU A 7 4.82 34.88 -49.56
N LEU A 8 4.71 34.13 -50.67
CA LEU A 8 4.15 32.77 -50.64
C LEU A 8 5.05 31.77 -49.88
N GLU A 9 6.38 31.90 -50.00
CA GLU A 9 7.32 31.07 -49.24
C GLU A 9 7.31 31.35 -47.74
N THR A 10 7.13 32.61 -47.34
CA THR A 10 6.99 32.99 -45.93
C THR A 10 5.67 32.50 -45.34
N ILE A 11 4.56 32.65 -46.07
CA ILE A 11 3.25 32.11 -45.67
C ILE A 11 3.28 30.57 -45.56
N GLY A 12 3.96 29.88 -46.50
CA GLY A 12 4.13 28.43 -46.47
C GLY A 12 4.96 27.94 -45.27
N ARG A 13 6.01 28.68 -44.90
CA ARG A 13 6.86 28.37 -43.73
C ARG A 13 6.11 28.59 -42.42
N ASP A 14 5.30 29.64 -42.31
CA ASP A 14 4.47 29.91 -41.14
C ASP A 14 3.31 28.90 -40.98
N LEU A 15 2.71 28.44 -42.09
CA LEU A 15 1.73 27.35 -42.08
C LEU A 15 2.34 26.02 -41.63
N CYS A 16 3.55 25.68 -42.07
CA CYS A 16 4.28 24.48 -41.61
C CYS A 16 4.67 24.55 -40.12
N LEU A 17 5.06 25.73 -39.62
CA LEU A 17 5.35 25.95 -38.20
C LEU A 17 4.08 25.89 -37.34
N ALA A 18 2.97 26.45 -37.82
CA ALA A 18 1.67 26.37 -37.15
C ALA A 18 1.10 24.94 -37.12
N TYR A 19 1.30 24.16 -38.19
CA TYR A 19 0.82 22.78 -38.29
C TYR A 19 1.68 21.80 -37.46
N SER A 20 3.00 21.95 -37.47
CA SER A 20 3.92 21.17 -36.62
C SER A 20 3.77 21.52 -35.13
N GLY A 21 3.49 22.79 -34.82
CA GLY A 21 3.10 23.26 -33.48
C GLY A 21 1.79 22.61 -32.99
N ARG A 22 0.76 22.50 -33.84
CA ARG A 22 -0.51 21.81 -33.52
C ARG A 22 -0.35 20.30 -33.31
N LEU A 23 0.51 19.63 -34.10
CA LEU A 23 0.79 18.20 -33.91
C LEU A 23 1.60 17.91 -32.64
N ARG A 24 2.60 18.75 -32.31
CA ARG A 24 3.33 18.67 -31.03
C ARG A 24 2.44 19.00 -29.84
N ARG A 25 1.55 20.00 -29.93
CA ARG A 25 0.56 20.30 -28.88
C ARG A 25 -0.43 19.16 -28.69
N ARG A 26 -0.97 18.55 -29.75
CA ARG A 26 -1.87 17.39 -29.63
C ARG A 26 -1.16 16.17 -29.03
N ARG A 27 0.10 15.90 -29.35
CA ARG A 27 0.88 14.82 -28.71
C ARG A 27 1.20 15.13 -27.24
N ARG A 28 1.56 16.36 -26.89
CA ARG A 28 1.79 16.77 -25.49
C ARG A 28 0.50 16.84 -24.67
N ILE A 29 -0.61 17.22 -25.27
CA ILE A 29 -1.93 17.22 -24.63
C ILE A 29 -2.46 15.79 -24.51
N ARG A 30 -2.22 14.89 -25.48
CA ARG A 30 -2.58 13.47 -25.32
C ARG A 30 -1.68 12.74 -24.32
N ALA A 31 -0.38 12.99 -24.31
CA ALA A 31 0.54 12.44 -23.32
C ALA A 31 0.29 13.04 -21.93
N GLY A 32 0.01 14.35 -21.87
CA GLY A 32 -0.34 15.06 -20.65
C GLY A 32 -1.71 14.65 -20.11
N ALA A 33 -2.72 14.47 -20.98
CA ALA A 33 -4.06 13.98 -20.61
C ALA A 33 -4.06 12.49 -20.26
N ALA A 34 -3.24 11.67 -20.92
CA ALA A 34 -3.07 10.27 -20.51
C ALA A 34 -2.37 10.18 -19.15
N ALA A 35 -1.32 10.98 -18.92
CA ALA A 35 -0.64 11.02 -17.63
C ALA A 35 -1.50 11.63 -16.51
N THR A 36 -2.27 12.69 -16.78
CA THR A 36 -3.19 13.27 -15.78
C THR A 36 -4.43 12.42 -15.57
N CYS A 37 -4.96 11.71 -16.59
CA CYS A 37 -6.01 10.72 -16.34
C CYS A 37 -5.50 9.55 -15.52
N SER A 38 -4.28 9.05 -15.73
CA SER A 38 -3.71 8.02 -14.86
C SER A 38 -3.55 8.53 -13.43
N VAL A 39 -2.95 9.71 -13.23
CA VAL A 39 -2.81 10.31 -11.90
C VAL A 39 -4.16 10.61 -11.26
N LEU A 40 -5.18 11.03 -12.00
CA LEU A 40 -6.53 11.27 -11.47
C LEU A 40 -7.32 9.98 -11.19
N ILE A 41 -7.07 8.91 -11.93
CA ILE A 41 -7.67 7.59 -11.66
C ILE A 41 -7.02 6.96 -10.41
N PHE A 42 -5.72 7.13 -10.21
CA PHE A 42 -5.01 6.65 -9.00
C PHE A 42 -5.19 7.57 -7.78
N ALA A 43 -5.22 8.88 -7.95
CA ALA A 43 -5.59 9.83 -6.89
C ALA A 43 -7.07 9.67 -6.50
N GLY A 44 -7.93 9.34 -7.47
CA GLY A 44 -9.33 8.99 -7.23
C GLY A 44 -9.49 7.72 -6.39
N ALA A 45 -8.63 6.71 -6.54
CA ALA A 45 -8.68 5.51 -5.71
C ALA A 45 -8.31 5.77 -4.23
N ALA A 46 -7.35 6.67 -3.98
CA ALA A 46 -6.97 7.07 -2.63
C ALA A 46 -7.97 8.04 -1.97
N TYR A 47 -8.66 8.88 -2.75
CA TYR A 47 -9.77 9.71 -2.26
C TYR A 47 -11.09 8.94 -2.15
N ALA A 48 -11.32 7.93 -3.00
CA ALA A 48 -12.55 7.12 -2.98
C ALA A 48 -12.54 6.03 -1.90
N SER A 49 -11.38 5.66 -1.35
CA SER A 49 -11.31 4.80 -0.18
C SER A 49 -11.48 5.55 1.14
N GLY A 50 -11.45 6.89 1.18
CA GLY A 50 -11.55 7.66 2.44
C GLY A 50 -10.34 7.51 3.39
N ILE A 51 -9.40 6.63 3.06
CA ILE A 51 -8.23 6.30 3.89
C ILE A 51 -7.32 7.50 4.14
N ALA A 52 -7.17 8.42 3.17
CA ALA A 52 -6.32 9.59 3.37
C ALA A 52 -6.78 10.44 4.57
N ASP A 53 -8.09 10.47 4.81
CA ASP A 53 -8.69 11.14 5.97
C ASP A 53 -8.53 10.30 7.25
N ASP A 54 -8.58 8.96 7.20
CA ASP A 54 -8.35 8.12 8.38
C ASP A 54 -6.86 8.09 8.80
N LEU A 55 -5.94 7.96 7.84
CA LEU A 55 -4.49 7.91 8.07
C LEU A 55 -3.85 9.30 8.26
N HIS A 56 -4.58 10.39 8.01
CA HIS A 56 -4.10 11.77 8.15
C HIS A 56 -2.67 11.98 7.58
N LEU A 57 -2.36 11.37 6.43
CA LEU A 57 -1.01 11.43 5.87
C LEU A 57 -0.69 12.87 5.48
N ASP A 58 0.35 13.43 6.14
CA ASP A 58 0.79 14.79 5.90
C ASP A 58 1.19 14.98 4.43
N PRO A 59 0.44 15.79 3.64
CA PRO A 59 0.69 15.97 2.22
C PRO A 59 1.99 16.73 1.95
N THR A 60 2.61 17.34 2.97
CA THR A 60 3.94 17.94 2.85
C THR A 60 5.07 16.91 2.94
N LYS A 61 4.76 15.68 3.36
CA LYS A 61 5.72 14.59 3.53
C LYS A 61 5.52 13.46 2.53
N TRP A 62 4.30 13.27 2.03
CA TRP A 62 3.93 12.10 1.26
C TRP A 62 3.28 12.46 -0.08
N GLU A 63 3.76 11.83 -1.15
CA GLU A 63 3.11 11.76 -2.45
C GLU A 63 2.33 10.45 -2.55
N ILE A 64 1.01 10.51 -2.75
CA ILE A 64 0.17 9.31 -2.85
C ILE A 64 0.26 8.72 -4.26
N LEU A 65 0.66 7.45 -4.35
CA LEU A 65 0.84 6.72 -5.61
C LEU A 65 -0.41 5.95 -6.03
N GLY A 66 -1.26 5.58 -5.07
CA GLY A 66 -2.48 4.82 -5.28
C GLY A 66 -2.92 4.11 -4.00
N GLY A 67 -4.01 3.37 -4.08
CA GLY A 67 -4.53 2.61 -2.94
C GLY A 67 -5.65 1.67 -3.36
N GLY A 68 -6.19 0.96 -2.39
CA GLY A 68 -7.25 -0.01 -2.61
C GLY A 68 -7.98 -0.36 -1.32
N SER A 69 -9.06 -1.13 -1.48
CA SER A 69 -9.90 -1.61 -0.40
C SER A 69 -10.31 -3.06 -0.68
N ILE A 70 -10.41 -3.86 0.37
CA ILE A 70 -10.81 -5.27 0.33
C ILE A 70 -12.03 -5.50 1.24
N ASP A 71 -12.70 -6.63 1.01
CA ASP A 71 -13.81 -7.11 1.84
C ASP A 71 -14.92 -6.06 2.06
N GLY A 72 -15.14 -5.19 1.07
CA GLY A 72 -16.16 -4.15 1.10
C GLY A 72 -15.87 -2.98 2.05
N GLY A 73 -14.59 -2.60 2.22
CA GLY A 73 -14.20 -1.51 3.11
C GLY A 73 -13.63 -1.96 4.45
N LYS A 74 -13.41 -3.26 4.66
CA LYS A 74 -12.89 -3.76 5.94
C LYS A 74 -11.37 -3.68 6.06
N GLY A 75 -10.68 -3.77 4.94
CA GLY A 75 -9.23 -3.63 4.89
C GLY A 75 -8.87 -2.67 3.78
N GLU A 76 -7.92 -1.79 4.05
CA GLU A 76 -7.73 -0.59 3.28
C GLU A 76 -6.25 -0.24 3.22
N PHE A 77 -5.73 0.09 2.05
CA PHE A 77 -4.30 0.40 1.90
C PHE A 77 -4.02 1.56 0.95
N VAL A 78 -2.89 2.22 1.18
CA VAL A 78 -2.37 3.32 0.36
C VAL A 78 -0.87 3.14 0.15
N HIS A 79 -0.45 3.23 -1.10
CA HIS A 79 0.96 3.37 -1.47
C HIS A 79 1.31 4.84 -1.53
N ALA A 80 2.37 5.22 -0.84
CA ALA A 80 2.89 6.57 -0.84
C ALA A 80 4.39 6.55 -1.11
N LYS A 81 4.90 7.71 -1.47
CA LYS A 81 6.32 7.98 -1.64
C LYS A 81 6.68 9.15 -0.75
N SER A 82 7.73 9.00 0.05
CA SER A 82 8.25 10.09 0.86
C SER A 82 8.82 11.18 -0.05
N LEU A 83 8.42 12.42 0.18
CA LEU A 83 8.91 13.59 -0.55
C LEU A 83 10.34 13.96 -0.15
N GLN A 84 10.81 13.50 1.02
CA GLN A 84 12.13 13.83 1.55
C GLN A 84 13.24 13.00 0.89
N ASP A 85 13.04 11.69 0.74
CA ASP A 85 14.04 10.74 0.27
C ASP A 85 13.59 9.93 -0.96
N GLY A 86 12.33 10.08 -1.37
CA GLY A 86 11.76 9.35 -2.49
C GLY A 86 11.44 7.89 -2.20
N GLY A 87 11.54 7.44 -0.95
CA GLY A 87 11.30 6.05 -0.55
C GLY A 87 9.83 5.66 -0.69
N PRO A 88 9.50 4.48 -1.25
CA PRO A 88 8.14 3.96 -1.26
C PRO A 88 7.73 3.46 0.13
N SER A 89 6.46 3.60 0.47
CA SER A 89 5.87 3.10 1.71
C SER A 89 4.42 2.68 1.45
N THR A 90 3.98 1.64 2.15
CA THR A 90 2.60 1.17 2.09
C THR A 90 2.00 1.31 3.49
N PHE A 91 0.89 2.03 3.58
CA PHE A 91 0.09 2.18 4.79
C PHE A 91 -1.15 1.32 4.67
N MET A 92 -1.55 0.67 5.75
CA MET A 92 -2.69 -0.22 5.80
C MET A 92 -3.53 0.09 7.03
N VAL A 93 -4.85 0.00 6.89
CA VAL A 93 -5.84 0.17 7.94
C VAL A 93 -6.76 -1.04 7.91
N GLU A 94 -7.02 -1.58 9.10
CA GLU A 94 -7.89 -2.72 9.31
C GLU A 94 -9.07 -2.29 10.18
N HIS A 95 -10.28 -2.48 9.68
CA HIS A 95 -11.53 -2.25 10.39
C HIS A 95 -12.04 -3.59 10.94
N ASP A 96 -11.34 -4.12 11.94
CA ASP A 96 -11.56 -5.45 12.52
C ASP A 96 -12.57 -5.48 13.68
N ALA A 97 -13.20 -4.34 13.99
CA ALA A 97 -14.18 -4.21 15.07
C ALA A 97 -15.32 -5.24 14.93
N GLY A 98 -15.52 -6.04 16.00
CA GLY A 98 -16.53 -7.10 16.04
C GLY A 98 -16.15 -8.40 15.31
N MET A 99 -14.95 -8.48 14.74
CA MET A 99 -14.39 -9.71 14.20
C MET A 99 -13.74 -10.55 15.31
N ASP A 100 -13.77 -11.87 15.19
CA ASP A 100 -12.95 -12.71 16.06
C ASP A 100 -11.47 -12.60 15.67
N ARG A 101 -10.56 -12.90 16.61
CA ARG A 101 -9.11 -12.68 16.40
C ARG A 101 -8.54 -13.44 15.21
N TYR A 102 -9.08 -14.61 14.91
CA TYR A 102 -8.65 -15.37 13.74
C TYR A 102 -9.17 -14.74 12.44
N GLY A 103 -10.40 -14.23 12.43
CA GLY A 103 -10.93 -13.46 11.32
C GLY A 103 -10.08 -12.22 11.08
N ALA A 104 -9.69 -11.48 12.13
CA ALA A 104 -8.85 -10.29 12.02
C ALA A 104 -7.49 -10.63 11.40
N PHE A 105 -6.86 -11.73 11.84
CA PHE A 105 -5.66 -12.27 11.20
C PHE A 105 -5.88 -12.59 9.71
N LEU A 106 -6.99 -13.23 9.35
CA LEU A 106 -7.28 -13.54 7.94
C LEU A 106 -7.52 -12.27 7.12
N LEU A 107 -8.11 -11.23 7.71
CA LEU A 107 -8.26 -9.91 7.09
C LEU A 107 -6.90 -9.27 6.84
N HIS A 108 -6.02 -9.24 7.86
CA HIS A 108 -4.64 -8.76 7.76
C HIS A 108 -3.89 -9.41 6.59
N GLU A 109 -3.92 -10.75 6.52
CA GLU A 109 -3.22 -11.50 5.47
C GLU A 109 -3.79 -11.23 4.06
N ARG A 110 -5.11 -11.07 3.93
CA ARG A 110 -5.72 -10.66 2.65
C ARG A 110 -5.34 -9.24 2.27
N LEU A 111 -5.33 -8.32 3.24
CA LEU A 111 -5.00 -6.92 3.03
C LEU A 111 -3.56 -6.77 2.57
N LYS A 112 -2.64 -7.43 3.28
CA LYS A 112 -1.21 -7.48 2.94
C LYS A 112 -1.00 -8.02 1.52
N ALA A 113 -1.66 -9.14 1.18
CA ALA A 113 -1.56 -9.71 -0.16
C ALA A 113 -2.08 -8.75 -1.26
N ALA A 114 -3.22 -8.08 -1.02
CA ALA A 114 -3.78 -7.12 -1.97
C ALA A 114 -2.89 -5.88 -2.12
N ALA A 115 -2.32 -5.38 -1.02
CA ALA A 115 -1.41 -4.25 -1.04
C ALA A 115 -0.10 -4.61 -1.76
N ASP A 116 0.46 -5.79 -1.52
CA ASP A 116 1.67 -6.25 -2.20
C ASP A 116 1.46 -6.44 -3.71
N GLU A 117 0.27 -6.87 -4.15
CA GLU A 117 -0.05 -7.05 -5.57
C GLU A 117 0.06 -5.75 -6.38
N SER A 118 -0.31 -4.61 -5.79
CA SER A 118 -0.24 -3.29 -6.43
C SER A 118 0.96 -2.44 -6.00
N SER A 119 1.79 -2.94 -5.08
CA SER A 119 2.93 -2.18 -4.56
C SER A 119 4.01 -1.98 -5.62
N PRO A 120 4.62 -0.77 -5.73
CA PRO A 120 5.79 -0.57 -6.57
C PRO A 120 7.02 -1.34 -6.07
N THR A 121 7.02 -1.74 -4.79
CA THR A 121 8.04 -2.56 -4.15
C THR A 121 7.35 -3.59 -3.25
N PRO A 122 6.88 -4.72 -3.81
CA PRO A 122 6.17 -5.74 -3.03
C PRO A 122 7.07 -6.32 -1.95
N ALA A 123 6.51 -6.57 -0.75
CA ALA A 123 7.21 -7.30 0.27
C ALA A 123 7.41 -8.76 -0.17
N ALA A 124 8.49 -9.39 0.29
CA ALA A 124 8.65 -10.83 0.09
C ALA A 124 7.59 -11.56 0.94
N PRO A 125 6.73 -12.40 0.33
CA PRO A 125 5.72 -13.11 1.10
C PRO A 125 6.39 -14.12 2.03
N GLU A 126 5.82 -14.26 3.23
CA GLU A 126 6.17 -15.37 4.12
C GLU A 126 5.84 -16.70 3.41
N PRO A 127 6.77 -17.67 3.41
CA PRO A 127 6.53 -18.97 2.76
C PRO A 127 5.50 -19.78 3.54
N GLY A 128 4.92 -20.78 2.87
CA GLY A 128 4.04 -21.76 3.48
C GLY A 128 2.54 -21.46 3.37
N ALA A 129 1.74 -22.36 3.93
CA ALA A 129 0.30 -22.18 4.06
C ALA A 129 -0.02 -21.18 5.16
N LEU A 130 -1.18 -20.51 5.08
CA LEU A 130 -1.65 -19.64 6.16
C LEU A 130 -1.76 -20.42 7.47
N CYS A 131 -1.35 -19.78 8.57
CA CYS A 131 -1.49 -20.36 9.89
C CYS A 131 -2.97 -20.69 10.18
N THR A 132 -3.19 -21.91 10.64
CA THR A 132 -4.45 -22.31 11.26
C THR A 132 -4.63 -21.56 12.59
N ARG A 133 -5.87 -21.55 13.09
CA ARG A 133 -6.19 -20.99 14.41
C ARG A 133 -5.30 -21.56 15.52
N ALA A 134 -5.04 -22.86 15.49
CA ALA A 134 -4.26 -23.54 16.51
C ALA A 134 -2.77 -23.20 16.42
N GLU A 135 -2.21 -23.09 15.21
CA GLU A 135 -0.83 -22.66 14.99
C GLU A 135 -0.62 -21.23 15.47
N LEU A 136 -1.50 -20.29 15.08
CA LEU A 136 -1.40 -18.90 15.51
C LEU A 136 -1.48 -18.76 17.05
N THR A 137 -2.36 -19.53 17.69
CA THR A 137 -2.46 -19.57 19.17
C THR A 137 -1.16 -20.07 19.82
N ARG A 138 -0.49 -21.08 19.24
CA ARG A 138 0.79 -21.58 19.76
C ARG A 138 1.91 -20.56 19.54
N ILE A 139 1.95 -19.91 18.39
CA ILE A 139 2.94 -18.88 18.07
C ILE A 139 2.87 -17.74 19.08
N GLU A 140 1.68 -17.17 19.29
CA GLU A 140 1.47 -16.07 20.24
C GLU A 140 1.82 -16.47 21.67
N ARG A 141 1.41 -17.67 22.11
CA ARG A 141 1.76 -18.19 23.44
C ARG A 141 3.27 -18.34 23.62
N ASN A 142 3.93 -19.03 22.71
CA ASN A 142 5.37 -19.30 22.81
C ASN A 142 6.18 -17.99 22.71
N ALA A 143 5.76 -17.06 21.85
CA ALA A 143 6.39 -15.74 21.76
C ALA A 143 6.22 -14.94 23.05
N LEU A 144 5.02 -14.91 23.63
CA LEU A 144 4.74 -14.20 24.88
C LEU A 144 5.51 -14.79 26.06
N ASP A 145 5.56 -16.12 26.17
CA ASP A 145 6.33 -16.83 27.19
C ASP A 145 7.83 -16.56 27.05
N ALA A 146 8.36 -16.53 25.82
CA ALA A 146 9.74 -16.17 25.56
C ALA A 146 10.05 -14.73 25.99
N LEU A 147 9.18 -13.77 25.64
CA LEU A 147 9.36 -12.37 26.03
C LEU A 147 9.39 -12.21 27.56
N ARG A 148 8.49 -12.88 28.29
CA ARG A 148 8.47 -12.89 29.76
C ARG A 148 9.73 -13.49 30.38
N ALA A 149 10.31 -14.47 29.69
CA ALA A 149 11.58 -15.08 30.08
C ALA A 149 12.82 -14.27 29.60
N ASN A 150 12.64 -13.09 29.01
CA ASN A 150 13.69 -12.29 28.36
C ASN A 150 14.44 -13.06 27.25
N GLY A 151 13.74 -13.95 26.54
CA GLY A 151 14.22 -14.73 25.39
C GLY A 151 13.78 -14.18 24.04
N SER A 152 14.24 -14.81 22.95
CA SER A 152 13.83 -14.45 21.59
C SER A 152 12.50 -15.12 21.20
N PRO A 153 11.46 -14.34 20.84
CA PRO A 153 10.20 -14.90 20.37
C PRO A 153 10.35 -15.59 19.00
N GLU A 154 11.29 -15.14 18.16
CA GLU A 154 11.59 -15.78 16.87
C GLU A 154 12.13 -17.20 17.09
N ALA A 155 13.09 -17.37 18.01
CA ALA A 155 13.63 -18.68 18.34
C ALA A 155 12.57 -19.62 18.94
N ALA A 156 11.72 -19.10 19.83
CA ALA A 156 10.67 -19.88 20.50
C ALA A 156 9.54 -20.35 19.56
N THR A 157 9.39 -19.70 18.40
CA THR A 157 8.34 -20.00 17.41
C THR A 157 8.88 -20.66 16.14
N ALA A 158 10.17 -21.01 16.09
CA ALA A 158 10.83 -21.52 14.87
C ALA A 158 10.26 -22.85 14.34
N ALA A 159 9.55 -23.61 15.18
CA ALA A 159 8.89 -24.86 14.77
C ALA A 159 7.66 -24.63 13.88
N GLU A 160 7.07 -23.43 13.92
CA GLU A 160 5.88 -23.09 13.14
C GLU A 160 6.31 -22.44 11.82
N THR A 161 6.08 -23.12 10.69
CA THR A 161 6.51 -22.69 9.36
C THR A 161 5.37 -22.13 8.51
N CYS A 162 4.25 -21.80 9.15
CA CYS A 162 3.08 -21.24 8.50
C CYS A 162 3.25 -19.73 8.23
N ARG A 163 2.60 -19.26 7.16
CA ARG A 163 2.48 -17.86 6.81
C ARG A 163 1.56 -17.15 7.80
N GLY A 164 2.04 -16.05 8.38
CA GLY A 164 1.37 -15.37 9.49
C GLY A 164 2.08 -15.54 10.83
N ARG A 165 3.26 -16.18 10.83
CA ARG A 165 4.08 -16.31 12.04
C ARG A 165 4.59 -14.96 12.51
N ALA A 166 5.01 -14.08 11.60
CA ALA A 166 5.46 -12.75 11.98
C ALA A 166 4.34 -11.94 12.65
N TYR A 167 3.10 -12.05 12.14
CA TYR A 167 1.92 -11.42 12.75
C TYR A 167 1.71 -11.89 14.19
N GLY A 168 1.75 -13.20 14.45
CA GLY A 168 1.61 -13.74 15.81
C GLY A 168 2.72 -13.27 16.77
N ILE A 169 3.97 -13.18 16.29
CA ILE A 169 5.09 -12.65 17.07
C ILE A 169 4.87 -11.16 17.38
N GLU A 170 4.50 -10.36 16.38
CA GLU A 170 4.26 -8.93 16.53
C GLU A 170 3.15 -8.66 17.55
N MET A 171 2.05 -9.44 17.50
CA MET A 171 0.95 -9.25 18.43
C MET A 171 1.33 -9.60 19.86
N ALA A 172 2.11 -10.68 20.07
CA ALA A 172 2.66 -10.99 21.38
C ALA A 172 3.59 -9.87 21.90
N GLN A 173 4.42 -9.27 21.04
CA GLN A 173 5.29 -8.15 21.39
C GLN A 173 4.53 -6.88 21.76
N ARG A 174 3.49 -6.52 21.00
CA ARG A 174 2.61 -5.37 21.28
C ARG A 174 1.87 -5.53 22.61
N VAL A 175 1.38 -6.74 22.92
CA VAL A 175 0.75 -7.02 24.22
C VAL A 175 1.76 -7.00 25.36
N PHE A 176 2.93 -7.62 25.19
CA PHE A 176 3.98 -7.62 26.21
C PHE A 176 4.48 -6.21 26.55
N SER A 177 4.58 -5.33 25.54
CA SER A 177 4.96 -3.92 25.70
C SER A 177 3.83 -3.03 26.24
N GLY A 178 2.62 -3.55 26.41
CA GLY A 178 1.45 -2.80 26.88
C GLY A 178 0.84 -1.85 25.85
N LEU A 179 1.21 -1.98 24.56
CA LEU A 179 0.62 -1.21 23.46
C LEU A 179 -0.79 -1.71 23.11
N GLU A 180 -1.05 -3.00 23.33
CA GLU A 180 -2.32 -3.65 23.05
C GLU A 180 -2.80 -4.43 24.28
N PRO A 181 -4.12 -4.52 24.54
CA PRO A 181 -4.65 -5.35 25.60
C PRO A 181 -4.47 -6.84 25.29
N ALA A 182 -4.37 -7.68 26.32
CA ALA A 182 -4.27 -9.14 26.17
C ALA A 182 -5.46 -9.77 25.42
N THR A 183 -6.61 -9.09 25.36
CA THR A 183 -7.77 -9.50 24.57
C THR A 183 -7.50 -9.53 23.05
N ASN A 184 -6.41 -8.91 22.60
CA ASN A 184 -5.99 -8.91 21.20
C ASN A 184 -5.15 -10.14 20.82
N LEU A 185 -4.85 -11.03 21.77
CA LEU A 185 -4.31 -12.35 21.49
C LEU A 185 -5.43 -13.35 21.18
N MET A 186 -5.06 -14.45 20.53
CA MET A 186 -5.90 -15.61 20.32
C MET A 186 -6.51 -16.09 21.63
N PRO A 187 -7.79 -16.53 21.64
CA PRO A 187 -8.44 -17.01 22.85
C PRO A 187 -7.63 -18.14 23.52
N GLY A 188 -7.33 -17.96 24.81
CA GLY A 188 -6.55 -18.92 25.60
C GLY A 188 -5.04 -18.69 25.59
N VAL A 189 -4.56 -17.58 25.05
CA VAL A 189 -3.24 -17.03 25.37
C VAL A 189 -3.38 -16.07 26.54
N GLN A 190 -2.57 -16.22 27.58
CA GLN A 190 -2.61 -15.39 28.78
C GLN A 190 -1.22 -15.03 29.24
#